data_AF-A0A1Q3CTV3-F1
#
_entry.id   AF-A0A1Q3CTV3-F1
#
_cell.length_a   1.000
_cell.length_b   1.000
_cell.length_c   1.000
_cell.angle_alpha   90.00
_cell.angle_beta   90.00
_cell.angle_gamma   90.00
#
_symmetry.space_group_name_H-M   'P 1'
#
loop_
_entity.id
_entity.type
_entity.pdbx_description
1 polymer ?
#
loop_
_entity_poly.entity_id
_entity_poly.type
_entity_poly.pdbx_seq_one_letter_code
_entity_poly.pdbx_strand_id
1 'polypeptide(L)'
;QILHLQEAIMASIITSQSSSEATHETHLSKKQKTTHETLIGPEDSKQIKAEPCDSSLTCCEICFESKEGERIHSIDGCIHSFCIDCIGKHVVAKIELGICNITCLGLNCNSVLQPETFMTILDKEVIDLWGEALCKSLIDGSHQLYCPFEDCSAVLINDTEKCSRECECPLCHRQFCLQCKVPWHSGVECEEYQKLDADERGVGDLMLRELVKEEKWSRCPKCNFYVERTSGCNNMRCRQVNIITAVVIAILCTANRLWVYSTYNC
;
A
#
# COMPACT_ATOMS: atom_id res chain seq x y z
N GLN A 1 15.63 -11.47 12.50
CA GLN A 1 16.82 -11.41 11.62
C GLN A 1 16.80 -10.22 10.64
N ILE A 2 15.95 -9.20 10.83
CA ILE A 2 15.89 -8.02 9.92
C ILE A 2 16.58 -6.78 10.54
N LEU A 3 16.91 -6.79 11.84
CA LEU A 3 17.57 -5.67 12.52
C LEU A 3 19.09 -5.58 12.28
N HIS A 4 19.74 -6.66 11.83
CA HIS A 4 21.20 -6.64 11.57
C HIS A 4 21.59 -6.13 10.18
N LEU A 5 20.63 -5.89 9.27
CA LEU A 5 20.94 -5.45 7.91
C LEU A 5 21.07 -3.92 7.80
N GLN A 6 20.46 -3.17 8.73
CA GLN A 6 20.54 -1.71 8.73
C GLN A 6 21.83 -1.15 9.35
N GLU A 7 22.52 -1.93 10.20
CA GLU A 7 23.79 -1.51 10.82
C GLU A 7 24.98 -1.62 9.85
N ALA A 8 24.93 -2.54 8.88
CA ALA A 8 26.04 -2.76 7.92
C ALA A 8 26.18 -1.62 6.89
N ILE A 9 25.09 -0.91 6.59
CA ILE A 9 25.08 0.13 5.54
C ILE A 9 25.61 1.47 6.08
N MET A 10 25.45 1.75 7.38
CA MET A 10 25.95 3.01 7.96
C MET A 10 27.44 2.99 8.35
N ALA A 11 28.08 1.82 8.42
CA ALA A 11 29.52 1.72 8.73
C ALA A 11 30.43 2.00 7.51
N SER A 12 29.89 2.04 6.29
CA SER A 12 30.70 2.18 5.05
C SER A 12 30.92 3.64 4.61
N ILE A 13 30.25 4.61 5.24
CA ILE A 13 30.25 6.02 4.81
C ILE A 13 31.27 6.88 5.58
N ILE A 14 31.87 6.37 6.66
CA ILE A 14 32.78 7.16 7.51
C ILE A 14 34.28 6.99 7.16
N THR A 15 34.66 6.02 6.31
CA THR A 15 36.09 5.76 5.99
C THR A 15 36.65 6.54 4.79
N SER A 16 35.89 7.45 4.19
CA SER A 16 36.32 8.16 2.97
C SER A 16 36.77 9.60 3.17
N GLN A 17 36.75 10.12 4.42
CA GLN A 17 37.09 11.51 4.70
C GLN A 17 37.96 11.64 5.96
N SER A 18 39.21 11.18 5.90
CA SER A 18 40.32 11.77 6.68
C SER A 18 41.66 11.23 6.19
N SER A 19 42.67 12.11 6.16
CA SER A 19 44.04 11.96 5.65
C SER A 19 44.16 12.06 4.12
N SER A 20 44.88 13.00 3.51
CA SER A 20 45.95 13.87 4.02
C SER A 20 46.21 15.05 3.05
N GLU A 21 46.24 16.27 3.56
CA GLU A 21 46.90 17.43 2.95
C GLU A 21 48.41 17.43 3.24
N ALA A 22 49.14 17.93 2.22
CA ALA A 22 50.43 18.63 2.23
C ALA A 22 51.77 17.88 2.51
N THR A 23 52.67 17.85 1.51
CA THR A 23 53.70 18.90 1.33
C THR A 23 54.62 18.69 0.09
N HIS A 24 54.76 19.78 -0.69
CA HIS A 24 55.91 20.36 -1.44
C HIS A 24 56.80 19.58 -2.45
N GLU A 25 56.77 20.11 -3.70
CA GLU A 25 57.89 20.48 -4.63
C GLU A 25 58.88 19.40 -5.15
N THR A 26 59.48 19.42 -6.35
CA THR A 26 59.54 20.27 -7.57
C THR A 26 60.21 19.45 -8.70
N HIS A 27 60.19 19.98 -9.94
CA HIS A 27 61.12 19.75 -11.06
C HIS A 27 60.91 18.62 -12.11
N LEU A 28 60.43 19.06 -13.28
CA LEU A 28 61.17 19.17 -14.56
C LEU A 28 61.63 17.90 -15.32
N SER A 29 60.98 17.69 -16.47
CA SER A 29 61.49 17.17 -17.77
C SER A 29 62.26 15.84 -17.83
N LYS A 30 61.75 14.87 -18.61
CA LYS A 30 62.43 14.39 -19.85
C LYS A 30 61.63 13.34 -20.64
N LYS A 31 61.73 13.51 -21.97
CA LYS A 31 61.44 12.60 -23.07
C LYS A 31 62.08 11.22 -22.92
N GLN A 32 61.41 10.20 -23.48
CA GLN A 32 61.91 9.05 -24.28
C GLN A 32 60.63 8.23 -24.61
N LYS A 33 60.11 8.01 -25.83
CA LYS A 33 60.58 7.81 -27.22
C LYS A 33 61.40 6.52 -27.44
N THR A 34 60.68 5.43 -27.73
CA THR A 34 61.10 4.23 -28.48
C THR A 34 59.81 3.61 -29.06
N THR A 35 59.38 3.85 -30.29
CA THR A 35 59.77 3.23 -31.58
C THR A 35 60.08 1.73 -31.50
N HIS A 36 59.14 0.90 -31.98
CA HIS A 36 59.49 -0.17 -32.92
C HIS A 36 58.38 -0.33 -33.96
N GLU A 37 58.82 -0.41 -35.21
CA GLU A 37 58.04 -0.35 -36.43
C GLU A 37 57.37 -1.68 -36.81
N THR A 38 56.30 -1.49 -37.59
CA THR A 38 55.55 -2.34 -38.51
C THR A 38 56.35 -3.43 -39.24
N LEU A 39 55.74 -4.61 -39.39
CA LEU A 39 55.86 -5.43 -40.60
C LEU A 39 54.48 -6.01 -40.96
N ILE A 40 54.04 -5.71 -42.19
CA ILE A 40 52.84 -6.23 -42.86
C ILE A 40 53.26 -7.37 -43.79
N GLY A 41 52.43 -8.42 -43.83
CA GLY A 41 52.21 -9.29 -44.99
C GLY A 41 52.13 -10.78 -44.64
N PRO A 42 51.52 -11.62 -45.50
CA PRO A 42 50.24 -11.48 -46.20
C PRO A 42 49.28 -12.66 -45.86
N GLU A 43 48.01 -12.44 -46.22
CA GLU A 43 46.92 -13.38 -46.54
C GLU A 43 47.10 -14.89 -46.25
N ASP A 44 46.18 -15.43 -45.46
CA ASP A 44 45.61 -16.75 -45.75
C ASP A 44 44.10 -16.77 -45.42
N SER A 45 43.34 -16.91 -46.50
CA SER A 45 41.90 -16.92 -46.54
C SER A 45 41.37 -18.29 -46.07
N LYS A 46 40.68 -18.33 -44.93
CA LYS A 46 39.75 -19.41 -44.63
C LYS A 46 38.32 -18.86 -44.63
N GLN A 47 37.77 -18.92 -45.83
CA GLN A 47 36.37 -18.70 -46.17
C GLN A 47 35.50 -19.69 -45.39
N ILE A 48 34.94 -19.24 -44.25
CA ILE A 48 33.79 -19.93 -43.65
C ILE A 48 32.62 -19.63 -44.58
N LYS A 49 32.20 -20.66 -45.31
CA LYS A 49 31.00 -20.59 -46.15
C LYS A 49 29.82 -20.32 -45.24
N ALA A 50 29.32 -19.08 -45.26
CA ALA A 50 27.96 -18.80 -44.81
C ALA A 50 27.04 -19.54 -45.77
N GLU A 51 26.29 -20.51 -45.26
CA GLU A 51 25.16 -21.05 -45.99
C GLU A 51 24.16 -19.92 -46.27
N PRO A 52 23.48 -19.91 -47.42
CA PRO A 52 22.48 -18.88 -47.71
C PRO A 52 21.39 -18.94 -46.64
N CYS A 53 21.25 -17.86 -45.88
CA CYS A 53 20.11 -17.68 -44.99
C CYS A 53 18.86 -17.78 -45.85
N ASP A 54 18.00 -18.75 -45.53
CA ASP A 54 16.70 -18.87 -46.16
C ASP A 54 15.98 -17.51 -46.05
N SER A 55 15.37 -17.09 -47.15
CA SER A 55 14.95 -15.70 -47.44
C SER A 55 13.84 -15.16 -46.51
N SER A 56 13.49 -15.91 -45.47
CA SER A 56 12.36 -15.73 -44.57
C SER A 56 12.76 -15.59 -43.08
N LEU A 57 14.04 -15.75 -42.74
CA LEU A 57 14.53 -15.67 -41.36
C LEU A 57 15.17 -14.32 -41.06
N THR A 58 14.73 -13.68 -39.97
CA THR A 58 15.34 -12.47 -39.43
C THR A 58 16.08 -12.80 -38.13
N CYS A 59 17.12 -12.04 -37.79
CA CYS A 59 17.96 -12.30 -36.61
C CYS A 59 17.61 -11.31 -35.48
N CYS A 60 17.44 -11.81 -34.26
CA CYS A 60 17.22 -10.95 -33.10
C CYS A 60 18.52 -10.30 -32.62
N GLU A 61 18.53 -8.97 -32.44
CA GLU A 61 19.72 -8.22 -31.99
C GLU A 61 20.18 -8.51 -30.55
N ILE A 62 19.38 -9.24 -29.76
CA ILE A 62 19.65 -9.54 -28.34
C ILE A 62 20.16 -10.96 -28.17
N CYS A 63 19.39 -11.95 -28.66
CA CYS A 63 19.79 -13.36 -28.52
C CYS A 63 20.60 -13.88 -29.71
N PHE A 64 20.70 -13.11 -30.80
CA PHE A 64 21.39 -13.50 -32.05
C PHE A 64 20.85 -14.79 -32.68
N GLU A 65 19.63 -15.21 -32.32
CA GLU A 65 18.96 -16.37 -32.91
C GLU A 65 18.17 -15.95 -34.16
N SER A 66 18.25 -16.78 -35.20
CA SER A 66 17.38 -16.71 -36.37
C SER A 66 15.97 -17.14 -35.99
N LYS A 67 14.99 -16.30 -36.29
CA LYS A 67 13.57 -16.57 -36.05
C LYS A 67 12.80 -16.35 -37.36
N GLU A 68 11.71 -17.09 -37.51
CA GLU A 68 10.72 -16.83 -38.56
C GLU A 68 10.17 -15.40 -38.40
N GLY A 69 9.84 -14.74 -39.51
CA GLY A 69 9.40 -13.33 -39.49
C GLY A 69 8.23 -13.03 -38.55
N GLU A 70 7.36 -14.00 -38.29
CA GLU A 70 6.22 -13.88 -37.37
C GLU A 70 6.63 -13.83 -35.88
N ARG A 71 7.86 -14.23 -35.55
CA ARG A 71 8.39 -14.23 -34.18
C ARG A 71 9.32 -13.05 -33.89
N ILE A 72 9.50 -12.13 -34.85
CA ILE A 72 10.25 -10.89 -34.69
C ILE A 72 9.31 -9.70 -34.87
N HIS A 73 9.31 -8.81 -33.89
CA HIS A 73 8.46 -7.64 -33.88
C HIS A 73 9.28 -6.36 -33.92
N SER A 74 8.92 -5.49 -34.87
CA SER A 74 9.40 -4.13 -34.94
C SER A 74 8.69 -3.28 -33.90
N ILE A 75 9.44 -2.44 -33.22
CA ILE A 75 8.90 -1.56 -32.18
C ILE A 75 8.42 -0.26 -32.82
N ASP A 76 7.15 0.08 -32.59
CA ASP A 76 6.57 1.33 -33.07
C ASP A 76 7.37 2.55 -32.56
N GLY A 77 7.69 3.45 -33.47
CA GLY A 77 8.48 4.65 -33.16
C GLY A 77 9.99 4.44 -33.11
N CYS A 78 10.54 3.29 -33.54
CA CYS A 78 11.97 3.15 -33.85
C CYS A 78 12.23 2.09 -34.95
N ILE A 79 13.51 1.85 -35.28
CA ILE A 79 13.93 0.87 -36.29
C ILE A 79 14.29 -0.51 -35.70
N HIS A 80 14.22 -0.67 -34.38
CA HIS A 80 14.68 -1.86 -33.71
C HIS A 80 13.65 -2.98 -33.79
N SER A 81 14.13 -4.21 -33.93
CA SER A 81 13.30 -5.41 -33.97
C SER A 81 13.87 -6.51 -33.08
N PHE A 82 13.00 -7.16 -32.33
CA PHE A 82 13.40 -8.18 -31.35
C PHE A 82 12.45 -9.36 -31.42
N CYS A 83 12.93 -10.54 -31.01
CA CYS A 83 12.05 -11.68 -30.90
C CYS A 83 11.11 -11.55 -29.70
N ILE A 84 9.93 -12.17 -29.80
CA ILE A 84 8.90 -12.18 -28.75
C ILE A 84 9.50 -12.60 -27.39
N ASP A 85 10.36 -13.63 -27.39
CA ASP A 85 11.00 -14.16 -26.19
C ASP A 85 11.85 -13.08 -25.46
N CYS A 86 12.60 -12.27 -26.22
CA CYS A 86 13.44 -11.22 -25.66
C CYS A 86 12.60 -10.04 -25.16
N ILE A 87 11.53 -9.69 -25.88
CA ILE A 87 10.60 -8.65 -25.47
C ILE A 87 9.93 -9.06 -24.15
N GLY A 88 9.40 -10.28 -24.07
CA GLY A 88 8.76 -10.80 -22.85
C GLY A 88 9.70 -10.77 -21.64
N LYS A 89 10.93 -11.28 -21.79
CA LYS A 89 11.94 -11.24 -20.72
C LYS A 89 12.29 -9.83 -20.27
N HIS A 90 12.42 -8.89 -21.21
CA HIS A 90 12.68 -7.49 -20.90
C HIS A 90 11.51 -6.84 -20.15
N VAL A 91 10.28 -7.12 -20.57
CA VAL A 91 9.08 -6.62 -19.89
C VAL A 91 9.07 -7.08 -18.44
N VAL A 92 9.23 -8.39 -18.20
CA VAL A 92 9.29 -8.97 -16.85
C VAL A 92 10.41 -8.33 -16.03
N ALA A 93 11.63 -8.27 -16.56
CA ALA A 93 12.78 -7.71 -15.84
C ALA A 93 12.59 -6.23 -15.48
N LYS A 94 11.94 -5.42 -16.33
CA LYS A 94 11.66 -4.01 -16.04
C LYS A 94 10.61 -3.85 -14.95
N ILE A 95 9.57 -4.68 -14.97
CA ILE A 95 8.53 -4.69 -13.92
C ILE A 95 9.13 -5.10 -12.57
N GLU A 96 10.02 -6.09 -12.54
CA GLU A 96 10.75 -6.50 -11.32
C GLU A 96 11.60 -5.37 -10.73
N LEU A 97 12.08 -4.44 -11.57
CA LEU A 97 12.78 -3.22 -11.15
C LEU A 97 11.83 -2.08 -10.76
N GLY A 98 10.52 -2.30 -10.75
CA GLY A 98 9.49 -1.30 -10.47
C GLY A 98 9.24 -0.31 -11.61
N ILE A 99 9.74 -0.60 -12.82
CA ILE A 99 9.60 0.27 -13.99
C ILE A 99 8.40 -0.22 -14.81
N CYS A 100 7.32 0.57 -14.81
CA CYS A 100 6.08 0.22 -15.51
C CYS A 100 6.00 0.85 -16.92
N ASN A 101 6.68 1.97 -17.14
CA ASN A 101 6.81 2.62 -18.45
C ASN A 101 8.03 2.07 -19.18
N ILE A 102 7.84 1.02 -19.97
CA ILE A 102 8.92 0.21 -20.53
C ILE A 102 9.35 0.79 -21.88
N THR A 103 10.65 1.10 -22.00
CA THR A 103 11.23 1.57 -23.26
C THR A 103 11.78 0.42 -24.09
N CYS A 104 12.00 0.71 -25.37
CA CYS A 104 12.65 -0.15 -26.33
C CYS A 104 13.99 -0.70 -25.80
N LEU A 105 14.32 -1.91 -26.23
CA LEU A 105 15.51 -2.65 -25.81
C LEU A 105 16.78 -2.16 -26.55
N GLY A 106 16.61 -1.36 -27.61
CA GLY A 106 17.71 -0.79 -28.37
C GLY A 106 18.54 0.18 -27.53
N LEU A 107 19.85 0.20 -27.77
CA LEU A 107 20.78 1.09 -27.07
C LEU A 107 20.39 2.56 -27.27
N ASN A 108 20.25 3.29 -26.17
CA ASN A 108 19.84 4.70 -26.14
C ASN A 108 18.50 4.99 -26.86
N CYS A 109 17.60 4.00 -26.92
CA CYS A 109 16.28 4.18 -27.51
C CYS A 109 15.24 4.50 -26.42
N ASN A 110 14.52 5.61 -26.61
CA ASN A 110 13.50 6.09 -25.66
C ASN A 110 12.07 5.80 -26.15
N SER A 111 11.90 5.07 -27.26
CA SER A 111 10.58 4.72 -27.77
C SER A 111 9.89 3.80 -26.77
N VAL A 112 8.66 4.16 -26.39
CA VAL A 112 7.90 3.45 -25.36
C VAL A 112 7.18 2.26 -25.97
N LEU A 113 7.30 1.10 -25.34
CA LEU A 113 6.55 -0.09 -25.72
C LEU A 113 5.09 0.06 -25.26
N GLN A 114 4.15 0.04 -26.19
CA GLN A 114 2.72 0.07 -25.90
C GLN A 114 2.22 -1.35 -25.64
N PRO A 115 1.67 -1.67 -24.46
CA PRO A 115 1.18 -3.02 -24.13
C PRO A 115 0.19 -3.56 -25.17
N GLU A 116 -0.61 -2.68 -25.78
CA GLU A 116 -1.63 -3.00 -26.77
C GLU A 116 -1.05 -3.70 -28.01
N THR A 117 0.15 -3.29 -28.43
CA THR A 117 0.87 -3.89 -29.56
C THR A 117 1.32 -5.33 -29.25
N PHE A 118 1.46 -5.67 -27.97
CA PHE A 118 2.01 -6.96 -27.53
C PHE A 118 0.95 -7.93 -27.01
N MET A 119 -0.30 -7.50 -26.84
CA MET A 119 -1.40 -8.30 -26.26
C MET A 119 -1.67 -9.63 -26.97
N THR A 120 -1.38 -9.72 -28.28
CA THR A 120 -1.65 -10.91 -29.10
C THR A 120 -0.45 -11.84 -29.26
N ILE A 121 0.74 -11.39 -28.85
CA ILE A 121 2.01 -12.06 -29.16
C ILE A 121 2.78 -12.49 -27.92
N LEU A 122 2.64 -11.76 -26.80
CA LEU A 122 3.22 -12.17 -25.52
C LEU A 122 2.30 -13.16 -24.80
N ASP A 123 2.91 -13.98 -23.95
CA ASP A 123 2.18 -14.87 -23.06
C ASP A 123 1.22 -14.07 -22.17
N LYS A 124 0.02 -14.63 -21.95
CA LYS A 124 -1.02 -14.01 -21.13
C LYS A 124 -0.52 -13.62 -19.75
N GLU A 125 0.33 -14.44 -19.14
CA GLU A 125 0.92 -14.17 -17.82
C GLU A 125 1.77 -12.89 -17.80
N VAL A 126 2.53 -12.63 -18.88
CA VAL A 126 3.36 -11.42 -19.00
C VAL A 126 2.49 -10.18 -19.22
N ILE A 127 1.43 -10.30 -20.03
CA ILE A 127 0.47 -9.22 -20.27
C ILE A 127 -0.30 -8.86 -18.99
N ASP A 128 -0.79 -9.87 -18.26
CA ASP A 128 -1.48 -9.67 -16.98
C ASP A 128 -0.54 -8.98 -15.96
N LEU A 129 0.70 -9.45 -15.86
CA LEU A 129 1.73 -8.84 -14.99
C LEU A 129 2.00 -7.38 -15.36
N TRP A 130 2.11 -7.08 -16.65
CA TRP A 130 2.34 -5.71 -17.13
C TRP A 130 1.14 -4.80 -16.87
N GLY A 131 -0.07 -5.30 -17.12
CA GLY A 131 -1.31 -4.60 -16.81
C GLY A 131 -1.43 -4.28 -15.32
N GLU A 132 -1.16 -5.25 -14.44
CA GLU A 132 -1.13 -5.03 -12.99
C GLU A 132 -0.12 -3.97 -12.58
N ALA A 133 1.09 -4.02 -13.13
CA ALA A 133 2.14 -3.05 -12.84
C ALA A 133 1.72 -1.63 -13.25
N LEU A 134 1.12 -1.47 -14.44
CA LEU A 134 0.57 -0.20 -14.89
C LEU A 134 -0.56 0.30 -14.00
N CYS A 135 -1.53 -0.55 -13.65
CA CYS A 135 -2.60 -0.19 -12.72
C CYS A 135 -2.05 0.25 -11.36
N LYS A 136 -1.09 -0.48 -10.80
CA LYS A 136 -0.42 -0.12 -9.54
C LYS A 136 0.34 1.21 -9.66
N SER A 137 0.95 1.50 -10.81
CA SER A 137 1.66 2.77 -11.01
C SER A 137 0.75 4.00 -11.14
N LEU A 138 -0.50 3.80 -11.57
CA LEU A 138 -1.50 4.86 -11.70
C LEU A 138 -2.16 5.20 -10.36
N ILE A 139 -2.22 4.24 -9.45
CA ILE A 139 -2.83 4.42 -8.13
C ILE A 139 -1.73 4.89 -7.17
N ASP A 140 -1.68 6.19 -6.88
CA ASP A 140 -0.81 6.68 -5.81
C ASP A 140 -1.22 6.05 -4.46
N GLY A 141 -0.25 5.56 -3.70
CA GLY A 141 -0.49 4.81 -2.46
C GLY A 141 -1.28 5.59 -1.41
N SER A 142 -1.35 6.91 -1.55
CA SER A 142 -2.15 7.81 -0.72
C SER A 142 -3.67 7.64 -0.89
N HIS A 143 -4.13 7.07 -2.01
CA HIS A 143 -5.54 6.83 -2.30
C HIS A 143 -6.03 5.42 -1.94
N GLN A 144 -5.13 4.51 -1.55
CA GLN A 144 -5.53 3.17 -1.11
C GLN A 144 -5.99 3.16 0.34
N LEU A 145 -7.15 2.56 0.56
CA LEU A 145 -7.75 2.32 1.85
C LEU A 145 -8.04 0.83 2.00
N TYR A 146 -8.17 0.39 3.25
CA TYR A 146 -8.51 -0.98 3.58
C TYR A 146 -9.84 -1.01 4.32
N CYS A 147 -10.64 -2.03 4.01
CA CYS A 147 -11.80 -2.36 4.79
C CYS A 147 -11.35 -2.74 6.22
N PRO A 148 -11.87 -2.09 7.28
CA PRO A 148 -11.38 -2.31 8.65
C PRO A 148 -11.87 -3.60 9.29
N PHE A 149 -12.77 -4.31 8.61
CA PHE A 149 -13.26 -5.61 9.09
C PHE A 149 -12.25 -6.70 8.73
N GLU A 150 -11.76 -7.42 9.75
CA GLU A 150 -10.69 -8.42 9.63
C GLU A 150 -11.07 -9.61 8.73
N ASP A 151 -12.36 -9.93 8.62
CA ASP A 151 -12.91 -10.95 7.75
C ASP A 151 -13.05 -10.51 6.28
N CYS A 152 -12.78 -9.24 5.98
CA CYS A 152 -12.84 -8.68 4.62
C CYS A 152 -11.48 -8.14 4.16
N SER A 153 -10.93 -7.14 4.85
CA SER A 153 -9.65 -6.46 4.54
C SER A 153 -9.44 -6.06 3.07
N ALA A 154 -10.53 -5.89 2.32
CA ALA A 154 -10.54 -5.46 0.93
C ALA A 154 -9.79 -4.15 0.72
N VAL A 155 -9.00 -4.07 -0.37
CA VAL A 155 -8.39 -2.82 -0.83
C VAL A 155 -9.43 -2.01 -1.59
N LEU A 156 -9.55 -0.74 -1.23
CA LEU A 156 -10.47 0.24 -1.81
C LEU A 156 -9.67 1.43 -2.30
N ILE A 157 -10.09 2.04 -3.41
CA ILE A 157 -9.46 3.23 -3.96
C ILE A 157 -10.38 4.42 -3.68
N ASN A 158 -9.84 5.42 -3.00
CA ASN A 158 -10.56 6.66 -2.72
C ASN A 158 -10.33 7.65 -3.87
N ASP A 159 -11.18 7.56 -4.89
CA ASP A 159 -11.15 8.41 -6.09
C ASP A 159 -11.69 9.83 -5.86
N THR A 160 -12.22 10.14 -4.66
CA THR A 160 -12.90 11.40 -4.40
C THR A 160 -12.18 12.28 -3.38
N GLU A 161 -11.80 13.49 -3.81
CA GLU A 161 -11.33 14.59 -2.94
C GLU A 161 -12.40 15.05 -1.93
N LYS A 162 -13.67 14.72 -2.18
CA LYS A 162 -14.83 15.02 -1.33
C LYS A 162 -15.47 13.74 -0.83
N CYS A 163 -14.72 12.94 -0.09
CA CYS A 163 -15.32 11.77 0.55
C CYS A 163 -16.02 12.20 1.84
N SER A 164 -17.31 11.88 1.94
CA SER A 164 -18.03 11.85 3.22
C SER A 164 -17.26 10.96 4.19
N ARG A 165 -17.28 11.28 5.49
CA ARG A 165 -16.60 10.43 6.50
C ARG A 165 -17.12 8.98 6.52
N GLU A 166 -18.32 8.75 5.98
CA GLU A 166 -18.98 7.46 5.80
C GLU A 166 -18.64 6.84 4.44
N CYS A 167 -18.27 5.57 4.44
CA CYS A 167 -18.03 4.77 3.24
C CYS A 167 -18.60 3.36 3.42
N GLU A 168 -19.14 2.79 2.34
CA GLU A 168 -19.58 1.40 2.29
C GLU A 168 -18.56 0.56 1.52
N CYS A 169 -18.18 -0.59 2.08
CA CYS A 169 -17.31 -1.52 1.38
C CYS A 169 -18.10 -2.28 0.28
N PRO A 170 -17.68 -2.26 -0.99
CA PRO A 170 -18.37 -2.97 -2.08
C PRO A 170 -18.29 -4.50 -1.99
N LEU A 171 -17.39 -5.06 -1.17
CA LEU A 171 -17.24 -6.51 -1.01
C LEU A 171 -18.07 -7.10 0.14
N CYS A 172 -18.15 -6.41 1.28
CA CYS A 172 -18.91 -6.90 2.43
C CYS A 172 -20.14 -6.04 2.76
N HIS A 173 -20.39 -4.96 2.03
CA HIS A 173 -21.51 -4.03 2.20
C HIS A 173 -21.64 -3.41 3.61
N ARG A 174 -20.56 -3.47 4.40
CA ARG A 174 -20.52 -2.86 5.73
C ARG A 174 -19.97 -1.45 5.62
N GLN A 175 -20.57 -0.57 6.41
CA GLN A 175 -20.18 0.82 6.51
C GLN A 175 -19.02 1.00 7.49
N PHE A 176 -18.13 1.92 7.17
CA PHE A 176 -16.99 2.27 8.01
C PHE A 176 -16.62 3.74 7.87
N CYS A 177 -15.88 4.25 8.85
CA CYS A 177 -15.40 5.62 8.82
C CYS A 177 -14.07 5.73 8.07
N LEU A 178 -13.98 6.57 7.05
CA LEU A 178 -12.75 6.78 6.27
C LEU A 178 -11.65 7.49 7.08
N GLN A 179 -12.03 8.40 7.98
CA GLN A 179 -11.09 9.17 8.79
C GLN A 179 -10.54 8.33 9.95
N CYS A 180 -11.40 7.60 10.67
CA CYS A 180 -11.01 6.78 11.81
C CYS A 180 -10.53 5.37 11.41
N LYS A 181 -10.87 4.88 10.21
CA LYS A 181 -10.58 3.52 9.71
C LYS A 181 -11.08 2.41 10.64
N VAL A 182 -12.33 2.55 11.09
CA VAL A 182 -13.03 1.64 12.02
C VAL A 182 -14.46 1.41 11.55
N PRO A 183 -15.18 0.39 12.06
CA PRO A 183 -16.61 0.24 11.82
C PRO A 183 -17.36 1.56 12.06
N TRP A 184 -18.42 1.78 11.30
CA TRP A 184 -19.16 3.04 11.33
C TRP A 184 -19.70 3.36 12.73
N HIS A 185 -19.55 4.62 13.14
CA HIS A 185 -19.98 5.12 14.44
C HIS A 185 -20.96 6.31 14.28
N SER A 186 -22.26 6.00 14.18
CA SER A 186 -23.33 7.01 14.21
C SER A 186 -23.39 7.72 15.57
N GLY A 187 -23.92 8.94 15.60
CA GLY A 187 -24.12 9.69 16.84
C GLY A 187 -22.87 10.20 17.57
N VAL A 188 -21.66 9.86 17.09
CA VAL A 188 -20.38 10.27 17.65
C VAL A 188 -19.47 10.80 16.53
N GLU A 189 -19.00 12.02 16.69
CA GLU A 189 -18.03 12.63 15.76
C GLU A 189 -16.64 11.99 15.94
N CYS A 190 -15.81 12.02 14.89
CA CYS A 190 -14.50 11.39 14.88
C CYS A 190 -13.63 11.82 16.08
N GLU A 191 -13.65 13.11 16.43
CA GLU A 191 -12.86 13.65 17.55
C GLU A 191 -13.34 13.14 18.92
N GLU A 192 -14.64 12.88 19.07
CA GLU A 192 -15.21 12.29 20.29
C GLU A 192 -14.89 10.80 20.34
N TYR A 193 -15.02 10.09 19.22
CA TYR A 193 -14.73 8.66 19.10
C TYR A 193 -13.27 8.33 19.47
N GLN A 194 -12.32 9.14 19.00
CA GLN A 194 -10.89 8.93 19.30
C GLN A 194 -10.53 9.12 20.78
N LYS A 195 -11.35 9.85 21.55
CA LYS A 195 -11.16 10.05 22.99
C LYS A 195 -11.77 8.93 23.84
N LEU A 196 -12.57 8.05 23.24
CA LEU A 196 -13.18 6.93 23.95
C LEU A 196 -12.13 5.87 24.28
N ASP A 197 -12.27 5.24 25.43
CA ASP A 197 -11.52 4.04 25.77
C ASP A 197 -12.00 2.84 24.93
N ALA A 198 -11.16 1.82 24.78
CA ALA A 198 -11.44 0.69 23.88
C ALA A 198 -12.71 -0.08 24.26
N ASP A 199 -13.02 -0.15 25.55
CA ASP A 199 -14.22 -0.76 26.11
C ASP A 199 -15.50 0.05 25.86
N GLU A 200 -15.39 1.34 25.52
CA GLU A 200 -16.54 2.19 25.17
C GLU A 200 -16.76 2.36 23.66
N ARG A 201 -15.92 1.73 22.82
CA ARG A 201 -16.00 1.79 21.34
C ARG A 201 -16.81 0.66 20.72
N GLY A 202 -17.33 -0.26 21.54
CA GLY A 202 -18.17 -1.35 21.09
C GLY A 202 -19.43 -0.82 20.39
N VAL A 203 -19.93 -1.56 19.40
CA VAL A 203 -21.16 -1.19 18.67
C VAL A 203 -22.33 -0.99 19.65
N GLY A 204 -22.44 -1.86 20.67
CA GLY A 204 -23.46 -1.73 21.71
C GLY A 204 -23.30 -0.46 22.57
N ASP A 205 -22.08 -0.07 22.89
CA ASP A 205 -21.80 1.12 23.71
C ASP A 205 -22.06 2.42 22.96
N LEU A 206 -21.73 2.45 21.65
CA LEU A 206 -22.06 3.56 20.76
C LEU A 206 -23.57 3.71 20.61
N MET A 207 -24.30 2.61 20.39
CA MET A 207 -25.77 2.62 20.33
C MET A 207 -26.38 3.10 21.65
N LEU A 208 -25.86 2.64 22.79
CA LEU A 208 -26.29 3.11 24.11
C LEU A 208 -26.05 4.61 24.27
N ARG A 209 -24.91 5.14 23.81
CA ARG A 209 -24.62 6.59 23.85
C ARG A 209 -25.59 7.40 23.00
N GLU A 210 -25.95 6.92 21.82
CA GLU A 210 -26.92 7.57 20.95
C GLU A 210 -28.29 7.63 21.64
N LEU A 211 -28.77 6.51 22.18
CA LEU A 211 -30.01 6.44 22.98
C LEU A 211 -29.97 7.37 24.20
N VAL A 212 -28.85 7.43 24.92
CA VAL A 212 -28.67 8.32 26.07
C VAL A 212 -28.81 9.80 25.66
N LYS A 213 -28.29 10.18 24.49
CA LYS A 213 -28.41 11.54 23.96
C LYS A 213 -29.87 11.86 23.59
N GLU A 214 -30.56 10.92 22.95
CA GLU A 214 -31.97 11.06 22.55
C GLU A 214 -32.91 11.19 23.76
N GLU A 215 -32.80 10.26 24.71
CA GLU A 215 -33.64 10.17 25.90
C GLU A 215 -33.19 11.10 27.04
N LYS A 216 -32.09 11.83 26.86
CA LYS A 216 -31.49 12.74 27.85
C LYS A 216 -31.21 12.06 29.19
N TRP A 217 -30.79 10.79 29.14
CA TRP A 217 -30.36 10.06 30.33
C TRP A 217 -29.06 10.65 30.87
N SER A 218 -28.86 10.56 32.17
CA SER A 218 -27.66 11.10 32.83
C SER A 218 -26.98 10.01 33.67
N ARG A 219 -25.66 10.06 33.83
CA ARG A 219 -24.96 9.12 34.72
C ARG A 219 -25.09 9.59 36.16
N CYS A 220 -25.37 8.65 37.08
CA CYS A 220 -25.38 8.95 38.50
C CYS A 220 -23.95 9.21 39.01
N PRO A 221 -23.68 10.30 39.75
CA PRO A 221 -22.33 10.60 40.24
C PRO A 221 -21.80 9.60 41.27
N LYS A 222 -22.67 8.77 41.88
CA LYS A 222 -22.28 7.80 42.91
C LYS A 222 -21.93 6.43 42.35
N CYS A 223 -22.66 5.97 41.34
CA CYS A 223 -22.54 4.60 40.82
C CYS A 223 -22.25 4.53 39.31
N ASN A 224 -22.22 5.67 38.63
CA ASN A 224 -21.93 5.83 37.20
C ASN A 224 -22.91 5.14 36.23
N PHE A 225 -24.00 4.54 36.72
CA PHE A 225 -25.06 3.99 35.86
C PHE A 225 -25.90 5.10 35.22
N TYR A 226 -26.34 4.88 33.98
CA TYR A 226 -27.32 5.73 33.31
C TYR A 226 -28.68 5.65 34.04
N VAL A 227 -29.26 6.82 34.31
CA VAL A 227 -30.56 6.97 34.94
C VAL A 227 -31.49 7.78 34.04
N GLU A 228 -32.69 7.24 33.85
CA GLU A 228 -33.80 7.89 33.16
C GLU A 228 -34.55 8.83 34.10
N ARG A 229 -35.00 9.98 33.57
CA ARG A 229 -35.91 10.88 34.26
C ARG A 229 -37.35 10.67 33.76
N THR A 230 -38.15 9.92 34.52
CA THR A 230 -39.53 9.58 34.15
C THR A 230 -40.51 10.75 34.23
N SER A 231 -40.38 11.65 35.21
CA SER A 231 -41.13 12.92 35.31
C SER A 231 -40.64 13.77 36.50
N GLY A 232 -40.95 15.08 36.52
CA GLY A 232 -40.80 15.93 37.71
C GLY A 232 -39.45 16.66 37.89
N CYS A 233 -39.12 16.96 39.16
CA CYS A 233 -38.03 17.84 39.62
C CYS A 233 -36.62 17.37 39.21
N ASN A 234 -35.65 18.30 39.22
CA ASN A 234 -34.22 18.02 38.99
C ASN A 234 -33.55 17.21 40.11
N ASN A 235 -34.23 16.97 41.24
CA ASN A 235 -33.70 16.19 42.35
C ASN A 235 -33.92 14.68 42.12
N MET A 236 -33.05 14.07 41.33
CA MET A 236 -33.11 12.64 41.02
C MET A 236 -32.39 11.80 42.08
N ARG A 237 -32.99 10.70 42.53
CA ARG A 237 -32.38 9.74 43.45
C ARG A 237 -32.06 8.43 42.74
N CYS A 238 -30.82 7.97 42.87
CA CYS A 238 -30.41 6.68 42.33
C CYS A 238 -30.96 5.52 43.16
N ARG A 239 -31.45 4.48 42.50
CA ARG A 239 -32.04 3.27 43.12
C ARG A 239 -31.01 2.27 43.65
N GLN A 240 -29.73 2.43 43.33
CA GLN A 240 -28.64 1.63 43.92
C GLN A 240 -28.37 2.07 45.36
N VAL A 241 -29.28 1.68 46.24
CA VAL A 241 -28.99 1.52 47.66
C VAL A 241 -28.16 0.25 47.78
N ASN A 242 -27.02 0.34 48.47
CA ASN A 242 -26.10 -0.77 48.78
C ASN A 242 -26.82 -2.13 48.79
N ILE A 243 -26.45 -3.05 47.90
CA ILE A 243 -27.10 -4.38 47.78
C ILE A 243 -27.08 -5.12 49.14
N ILE A 244 -26.05 -4.87 49.96
CA ILE A 244 -25.91 -5.38 51.32
C ILE A 244 -27.04 -4.88 52.24
N THR A 245 -27.44 -3.61 52.12
CA THR A 245 -28.56 -3.05 52.90
C THR A 245 -29.93 -3.37 52.31
N ALA A 246 -30.02 -3.58 51.00
CA ALA A 246 -31.28 -3.90 50.32
C ALA A 246 -31.80 -5.30 50.70
N VAL A 247 -30.92 -6.29 50.88
CA VAL A 247 -31.32 -7.63 51.35
C VAL A 247 -31.80 -7.57 52.81
N VAL A 248 -31.14 -6.78 53.66
CA VAL A 248 -31.56 -6.59 55.06
C VAL A 248 -32.91 -5.86 55.14
N ILE A 249 -33.16 -4.87 54.28
CA ILE A 249 -34.45 -4.16 54.21
C ILE A 249 -35.54 -5.04 53.59
N ALA A 250 -35.22 -5.89 52.59
CA ALA A 250 -36.18 -6.82 51.98
C ALA A 250 -36.62 -7.92 52.96
N ILE A 251 -35.71 -8.44 53.79
CA ILE A 251 -36.03 -9.42 54.84
C ILE A 251 -36.86 -8.77 55.97
N LEU A 252 -36.67 -7.47 56.25
CA LEU A 252 -37.54 -6.73 57.18
C LEU A 252 -38.89 -6.32 56.56
N CYS A 253 -38.97 -6.15 55.25
CA CYS A 253 -40.19 -5.78 54.52
C CYS A 253 -41.15 -6.93 54.24
N THR A 254 -40.74 -8.20 54.36
CA THR A 254 -41.68 -9.33 54.27
C THR A 254 -42.65 -9.41 55.47
N ALA A 255 -42.49 -8.55 56.49
CA ALA A 255 -43.37 -8.49 57.66
C ALA A 255 -44.42 -7.38 57.62
N ASN A 256 -44.48 -6.50 56.60
CA ASN A 256 -45.61 -5.57 56.49
C ASN A 256 -45.85 -5.12 55.05
N ARG A 257 -47.04 -5.47 54.54
CA ARG A 257 -47.60 -4.97 53.28
C ARG A 257 -47.59 -3.44 53.29
N LEU A 258 -46.78 -2.81 52.46
CA LEU A 258 -47.03 -1.45 51.95
C LEU A 258 -46.16 -1.21 50.72
N TRP A 259 -46.78 -1.40 49.56
CA TRP A 259 -46.34 -0.79 48.32
C TRP A 259 -46.48 0.72 48.48
N VAL A 260 -45.37 1.43 48.66
CA VAL A 260 -45.39 2.89 48.61
C VAL A 260 -44.58 3.30 47.38
N TYR A 261 -45.32 3.48 46.29
CA TYR A 261 -44.99 4.46 45.28
C TYR A 261 -44.54 5.74 45.97
N SER A 262 -43.39 6.27 45.58
CA SER A 262 -43.09 7.65 45.90
C SER A 262 -42.73 8.42 44.65
N THR A 263 -43.78 8.82 43.95
CA THR A 263 -43.81 10.12 43.28
C THR A 263 -43.83 11.18 44.38
N TYR A 264 -42.67 11.67 44.77
CA TYR A 264 -42.63 12.98 45.42
C TYR A 264 -42.82 14.01 44.30
N ASN A 265 -44.02 14.61 44.29
CA ASN A 265 -44.19 15.95 43.73
C ASN A 265 -43.08 16.86 44.27
N CYS A 266 -42.55 17.72 43.40
CA CYS A 266 -41.46 18.67 43.62
C CYS A 266 -41.33 19.20 45.06
#